data_AF-G2FUF7-F1
#
_entry.id   AF-G2FUF7-F1
#
_cell.length_a   1.000
_cell.length_b   1.000
_cell.length_c   1.000
_cell.angle_alpha   90.00
_cell.angle_beta   90.00
_cell.angle_gamma   90.00
#
_symmetry.space_group_name_H-M   'P 1'
#
loop_
_entity.id
_entity.type
_entity.pdbx_description
1 polymer ?
#
loop_
_entity_poly.entity_id
_entity_poly.type
_entity_poly.pdbx_seq_one_letter_code
_entity_poly.pdbx_strand_id
1 'polypeptide(L)'
;MLEPSFDKDKPDVILWVDDEKNFGEISIREFHKADICDDIYTPKTFVANLEWDYTENRAENLIHYLQAHLLNADEIELWHIWLGQWFDDGMPRIKKHHINIDQLTCLDLEKVFCKNRNEFPECIIVSR
;
A
#
# COMPACT_ATOMS: atom_id res chain seq x y z
N MET A 1 19.96 3.02 -11.49
CA MET A 1 18.93 2.08 -11.00
C MET A 1 19.48 0.67 -11.12
N LEU A 2 19.14 -0.20 -10.17
CA LEU A 2 19.51 -1.62 -10.22
C LEU A 2 18.73 -2.33 -11.32
N GLU A 3 19.31 -3.40 -11.87
CA GLU A 3 18.60 -4.22 -12.84
C GLU A 3 17.40 -4.93 -12.19
N PRO A 4 16.24 -5.03 -12.88
CA PRO A 4 15.04 -5.65 -12.31
C PRO A 4 15.23 -7.11 -11.85
N SER A 5 16.19 -7.83 -12.43
CA SER A 5 16.51 -9.23 -12.10
C SER A 5 17.54 -9.37 -10.97
N PHE A 6 18.03 -8.27 -10.41
CA PHE A 6 19.04 -8.32 -9.37
C PHE A 6 18.41 -8.70 -8.03
N ASP A 7 18.82 -9.85 -7.49
CA ASP A 7 18.38 -10.34 -6.18
C ASP A 7 19.09 -9.57 -5.06
N LYS A 8 18.36 -8.61 -4.50
CA LYS A 8 18.83 -7.71 -3.45
C LYS A 8 18.85 -8.33 -2.05
N ASP A 9 18.25 -9.51 -1.87
CA ASP A 9 18.06 -10.13 -0.56
C ASP A 9 19.12 -11.20 -0.24
N LYS A 10 20.14 -11.33 -1.10
CA LYS A 10 21.27 -12.24 -0.86
C LYS A 10 22.17 -11.75 0.28
N PRO A 11 22.74 -12.68 1.07
CA PRO A 11 23.51 -12.34 2.27
C PRO A 11 24.82 -11.57 1.99
N ASP A 12 25.31 -11.60 0.75
CA ASP A 12 26.53 -10.93 0.28
C ASP A 12 26.26 -9.63 -0.50
N VAL A 13 25.01 -9.16 -0.52
CA VAL A 13 24.62 -7.91 -1.19
C VAL A 13 24.54 -6.76 -0.17
N ILE A 14 25.27 -5.68 -0.45
CA ILE A 14 25.16 -4.42 0.28
C ILE A 14 24.50 -3.40 -0.66
N LEU A 15 23.28 -2.99 -0.30
CA LEU A 15 22.61 -1.86 -0.94
C LEU A 15 23.22 -0.57 -0.40
N TRP A 16 23.96 0.14 -1.25
CA TRP A 16 24.40 1.49 -0.95
C TRP A 16 23.45 2.48 -1.61
N VAL A 17 23.03 3.49 -0.85
CA VAL A 17 22.06 4.48 -1.28
C VAL A 17 22.58 5.86 -0.88
N ASP A 18 22.67 6.76 -1.86
CA ASP A 18 23.31 8.07 -1.74
C ASP A 18 22.54 9.05 -0.84
N ASP A 19 21.22 8.87 -0.72
CA ASP A 19 20.29 9.72 0.05
C ASP A 19 19.21 8.83 0.69
N GLU A 20 18.87 9.08 1.96
CA GLU A 20 17.79 8.36 2.67
C GLU A 20 16.45 8.44 1.93
N LYS A 21 16.21 9.47 1.11
CA LYS A 21 14.99 9.56 0.29
C LYS A 21 14.87 8.45 -0.76
N ASN A 22 15.99 7.84 -1.14
CA ASN A 22 16.04 6.69 -2.04
C ASN A 22 15.86 5.36 -1.27
N PHE A 23 15.80 5.39 0.07
CA PHE A 23 15.11 4.35 0.84
C PHE A 23 13.58 4.50 0.69
N GLY A 24 12.84 3.44 1.01
CA GLY A 24 11.37 3.45 0.90
C GLY A 24 10.82 3.23 -0.51
N GLU A 25 11.59 2.58 -1.38
CA GLU A 25 11.10 2.11 -2.68
C GLU A 25 9.88 1.19 -2.52
N ILE A 26 9.02 1.19 -3.54
CA ILE A 26 7.84 0.32 -3.55
C ILE A 26 8.27 -1.14 -3.51
N SER A 27 7.79 -1.86 -2.50
CA SER A 27 8.01 -3.28 -2.30
C SER A 27 6.66 -3.95 -2.02
N ILE A 28 6.29 -4.88 -2.90
CA ILE A 28 5.08 -5.69 -2.73
C ILE A 28 5.52 -7.11 -2.39
N ARG A 29 5.05 -7.63 -1.26
CA ARG A 29 5.42 -8.97 -0.75
C ARG A 29 4.20 -9.80 -0.48
N GLU A 30 4.36 -11.12 -0.53
CA GLU A 30 3.31 -12.04 -0.10
C GLU A 30 2.91 -11.73 1.34
N PHE A 31 1.61 -11.74 1.59
CA PHE A 31 1.04 -11.54 2.91
C PHE A 31 0.01 -12.64 3.15
N HIS A 32 0.09 -13.34 4.28
CA HIS A 32 -0.87 -14.40 4.56
C HIS A 32 -2.07 -13.82 5.28
N LYS A 33 -3.27 -14.26 4.88
CA LYS A 33 -4.52 -13.80 5.50
C LYS A 33 -4.60 -14.10 7.01
N ALA A 34 -3.86 -15.11 7.48
CA ALA A 34 -3.73 -15.42 8.91
C ALA A 34 -2.96 -14.35 9.70
N ASP A 35 -2.16 -13.53 9.01
CA ASP A 35 -1.40 -12.42 9.60
C ASP A 35 -2.21 -11.11 9.59
N ILE A 36 -3.42 -11.11 9.00
CA ILE A 36 -4.33 -9.97 9.05
C ILE A 36 -4.73 -9.72 10.52
N CYS A 37 -4.45 -8.52 11.01
CA CYS A 37 -4.98 -8.02 12.28
C CYS A 37 -6.51 -7.87 12.19
N ASP A 38 -7.21 -8.04 13.32
CA ASP A 38 -8.68 -7.96 13.43
C ASP A 38 -9.28 -6.66 12.85
N ASP A 39 -8.45 -5.63 12.63
CA ASP A 39 -8.84 -4.32 12.12
C ASP A 39 -8.96 -4.22 10.57
N ILE A 40 -8.52 -5.24 9.80
CA ILE A 40 -8.74 -5.27 8.35
C ILE A 40 -9.86 -6.26 8.01
N TYR A 41 -10.97 -5.72 7.50
CA TYR A 41 -12.06 -6.54 6.97
C TYR A 41 -12.13 -6.44 5.44
N THR A 42 -11.60 -7.46 4.76
CA THR A 42 -11.66 -7.58 3.30
C THR A 42 -12.22 -8.93 2.84
N PRO A 43 -13.19 -8.93 1.89
CA PRO A 43 -13.68 -10.16 1.26
C PRO A 43 -12.71 -10.71 0.22
N LYS A 44 -11.65 -9.98 -0.14
CA LYS A 44 -10.70 -10.39 -1.18
C LYS A 44 -9.93 -11.65 -0.75
N THR A 45 -9.69 -12.51 -1.73
CA THR A 45 -8.92 -13.76 -1.56
C THR A 45 -7.42 -13.50 -1.56
N PHE A 46 -6.96 -12.61 -2.44
CA PHE A 46 -5.55 -12.29 -2.60
C PHE A 46 -5.22 -11.01 -1.85
N VAL A 47 -4.17 -11.06 -1.03
CA VAL A 47 -3.67 -9.93 -0.23
C VAL A 47 -2.14 -9.93 -0.31
N ALA A 48 -1.55 -8.74 -0.24
CA ALA A 48 -0.12 -8.52 -0.28
C ALA A 48 0.24 -7.33 0.60
N ASN A 49 1.46 -7.33 1.15
CA ASN A 49 1.96 -6.20 1.91
C ASN A 49 2.59 -5.18 0.96
N LEU A 50 2.22 -3.91 1.09
CA LEU A 50 2.78 -2.80 0.35
C LEU A 50 3.63 -1.97 1.31
N GLU A 51 4.96 -2.07 1.16
CA GLU A 51 5.92 -1.24 1.88
C GLU A 51 6.44 -0.15 0.92
N TRP A 52 6.30 1.11 1.31
CA TRP A 52 6.78 2.24 0.54
C TRP A 52 6.79 3.53 1.38
N ASP A 53 7.62 4.49 0.98
CA ASP A 53 7.53 5.88 1.42
C ASP A 53 7.02 6.77 0.30
N TYR A 54 6.10 7.66 0.64
CA TYR A 54 5.48 8.53 -0.35
C TYR A 54 6.49 9.49 -0.98
N THR A 55 6.51 9.46 -2.31
CA THR A 55 6.96 10.57 -3.16
C THR A 55 5.98 10.64 -4.33
N GLU A 56 5.85 11.80 -4.97
CA GLU A 56 4.92 11.96 -6.11
C GLU A 56 5.24 10.97 -7.24
N ASN A 57 6.52 10.78 -7.59
CA ASN A 57 6.94 9.79 -8.60
C ASN A 57 6.58 8.34 -8.21
N ARG A 58 6.79 7.94 -6.94
CA ARG A 58 6.38 6.61 -6.48
C ARG A 58 4.87 6.45 -6.51
N ALA A 59 4.12 7.48 -6.13
CA ALA A 59 2.67 7.49 -6.21
C ALA A 59 2.18 7.30 -7.67
N GLU A 60 2.80 7.98 -8.64
CA GLU A 60 2.52 7.78 -10.07
C GLU A 60 2.81 6.34 -10.51
N ASN A 61 3.96 5.78 -10.12
CA ASN A 61 4.31 4.39 -10.44
C ASN A 61 3.34 3.40 -9.81
N LEU A 62 2.87 3.65 -8.58
CA LEU A 62 1.84 2.84 -7.94
C LEU A 62 0.51 2.92 -8.70
N ILE A 63 0.09 4.12 -9.15
CA ILE A 63 -1.12 4.28 -9.96
C ILE A 63 -1.01 3.50 -11.27
N HIS A 64 0.12 3.58 -11.97
CA HIS A 64 0.36 2.79 -13.19
C HIS A 64 0.30 1.27 -12.92
N TYR A 65 0.87 0.81 -11.80
CA TYR A 65 0.75 -0.58 -11.38
C TYR A 65 -0.71 -0.99 -11.15
N LEU A 66 -1.50 -0.16 -10.46
CA LEU A 66 -2.93 -0.42 -10.22
C LEU A 66 -3.73 -0.46 -11.52
N GLN A 67 -3.48 0.48 -12.46
CA GLN A 67 -4.10 0.48 -13.79
C GLN A 67 -3.86 -0.85 -14.52
N ALA A 68 -2.61 -1.32 -14.54
CA ALA A 68 -2.26 -2.57 -15.19
C ALA A 68 -2.93 -3.79 -14.52
N HIS A 69 -2.99 -3.82 -13.19
CA HIS A 69 -3.63 -4.90 -12.45
C HIS A 69 -5.16 -4.90 -12.61
N LEU A 70 -5.76 -3.72 -12.67
CA LEU A 70 -7.18 -3.58 -12.93
C LEU A 70 -7.55 -4.06 -14.33
N LEU A 71 -6.64 -4.30 -15.28
CA LEU A 71 -6.99 -4.99 -16.54
C LEU A 71 -7.47 -6.44 -16.33
N ASN A 72 -7.12 -7.06 -15.19
CA ASN A 72 -7.45 -8.44 -14.86
C ASN A 72 -8.27 -8.60 -13.57
N ALA A 73 -8.57 -7.49 -12.89
CA ALA A 73 -9.38 -7.46 -11.68
C ALA A 73 -10.46 -6.36 -11.77
N ASP A 74 -11.59 -6.56 -11.10
CA ASP A 74 -12.66 -5.56 -11.07
C ASP A 74 -12.32 -4.38 -10.14
N GLU A 75 -11.56 -4.67 -9.07
CA GLU A 75 -11.31 -3.73 -7.98
C GLU A 75 -10.08 -4.13 -7.17
N ILE A 76 -9.30 -3.14 -6.73
CA ILE A 76 -8.16 -3.27 -5.82
C ILE A 76 -8.43 -2.44 -4.56
N GLU A 77 -8.12 -3.00 -3.40
CA GLU A 77 -8.18 -2.30 -2.11
C GLU A 77 -6.77 -1.94 -1.62
N LEU A 78 -6.51 -0.67 -1.39
CA LEU A 78 -5.30 -0.16 -0.75
C LEU A 78 -5.61 0.19 0.70
N TRP A 79 -5.04 -0.58 1.63
CA TRP A 79 -5.25 -0.38 3.06
C TRP A 79 -4.09 0.38 3.68
N HIS A 80 -4.39 1.48 4.37
CA HIS A 80 -3.47 2.15 5.28
C HIS A 80 -3.89 1.83 6.71
N ILE A 81 -3.12 0.96 7.35
CA ILE A 81 -3.38 0.47 8.70
C ILE A 81 -2.22 0.77 9.64
N TRP A 82 -2.52 0.83 10.93
CA TRP A 82 -1.52 0.84 11.98
C TRP A 82 -1.58 -0.48 12.73
N LEU A 83 -0.42 -1.09 12.98
CA LEU A 83 -0.32 -2.30 13.80
C LEU A 83 -0.40 -1.89 15.27
N GLY A 84 -1.60 -1.91 15.84
CA GLY A 84 -1.82 -1.61 17.25
C GLY A 84 -3.24 -2.00 17.68
N GLN A 85 -3.36 -2.60 18.87
CA GLN A 85 -4.67 -2.96 19.41
C GLN A 85 -5.50 -1.70 19.63
N TRP A 86 -6.71 -1.71 19.08
CA TRP A 86 -7.76 -0.80 19.47
C TRP A 86 -8.13 -1.10 20.91
N PHE A 87 -7.89 -0.15 21.82
CA PHE A 87 -8.20 -0.27 23.25
C PHE A 87 -9.68 -0.01 23.58
N ASP A 88 -10.54 0.16 22.56
CA ASP A 88 -11.98 0.38 22.75
C ASP A 88 -12.78 -0.80 22.19
N ASP A 89 -13.74 -1.27 23.00
CA ASP A 89 -14.59 -2.46 22.80
C ASP A 89 -15.58 -2.39 21.61
N GLY A 90 -15.32 -1.52 20.63
CA GLY A 90 -16.17 -1.26 19.47
C GLY A 90 -15.53 -1.70 18.16
N MET A 91 -16.36 -2.10 17.18
CA MET A 91 -15.89 -2.38 15.81
C MET A 91 -15.02 -1.21 15.29
N PRO A 92 -13.86 -1.50 14.68
CA PRO A 92 -13.00 -0.47 14.11
C PRO A 92 -13.79 0.33 13.08
N ARG A 93 -13.84 1.66 13.25
CA ARG A 93 -14.53 2.53 12.28
C ARG A 93 -13.61 2.70 11.08
N ILE A 94 -13.86 1.95 10.01
CA ILE A 94 -13.04 2.02 8.80
C ILE A 94 -13.53 3.15 7.89
N LYS A 95 -12.61 3.97 7.40
CA LYS A 95 -12.93 4.98 6.38
C LYS A 95 -12.62 4.45 4.98
N LYS A 96 -13.66 4.34 4.15
CA LYS A 96 -13.54 3.84 2.77
C LYS A 96 -13.67 4.99 1.77
N HIS A 97 -12.77 5.01 0.78
CA HIS A 97 -12.77 5.96 -0.33
C HIS A 97 -12.95 5.18 -1.62
N HIS A 98 -14.08 5.33 -2.30
CA HIS A 98 -14.32 4.70 -3.60
C HIS A 98 -13.89 5.65 -4.71
N ILE A 99 -12.92 5.24 -5.52
CA ILE A 99 -12.33 6.08 -6.57
C ILE A 99 -12.22 5.25 -7.84
N ASN A 100 -12.69 5.81 -8.96
CA ASN A 100 -12.47 5.22 -10.27
C ASN A 100 -11.01 5.41 -10.67
N ILE A 101 -10.40 4.42 -11.32
CA ILE A 101 -8.99 4.45 -11.70
C ILE A 101 -8.61 5.66 -12.58
N ASP A 102 -9.52 6.15 -13.42
CA ASP A 102 -9.31 7.34 -14.26
C ASP A 102 -9.33 8.64 -13.47
N GLN A 103 -9.80 8.60 -12.22
CA GLN A 103 -9.90 9.73 -11.30
C GLN A 103 -8.88 9.66 -10.16
N LEU A 104 -8.17 8.53 -10.00
CA LEU A 104 -7.19 8.35 -8.94
C LEU A 104 -5.97 9.23 -9.19
N THR A 105 -5.65 10.10 -8.23
CA THR A 105 -4.50 11.01 -8.32
C THR A 105 -3.49 10.76 -7.21
N CYS A 106 -2.25 11.26 -7.39
CA CYS A 106 -1.23 11.24 -6.34
C CYS A 106 -1.70 11.94 -5.06
N LEU A 107 -2.52 12.98 -5.18
CA LEU A 107 -3.09 13.71 -4.05
C LEU A 107 -4.01 12.82 -3.19
N ASP A 108 -4.73 11.88 -3.80
CA ASP A 108 -5.58 10.95 -3.06
C ASP A 108 -4.75 9.96 -2.25
N LEU A 109 -3.64 9.49 -2.82
CA LEU A 109 -2.66 8.66 -2.12
C LEU A 109 -1.98 9.46 -0.99
N GLU A 110 -1.51 10.67 -1.26
CA GLU A 110 -0.87 11.54 -0.26
C GLU A 110 -1.79 11.76 0.95
N LYS A 111 -3.07 12.07 0.71
CA LYS A 111 -4.07 12.28 1.76
C LYS A 111 -4.26 11.07 2.66
N VAL A 112 -3.99 9.85 2.19
CA VAL A 112 -4.17 8.64 2.98
C VAL A 112 -2.86 8.20 3.63
N PHE A 113 -1.77 8.17 2.87
CA PHE A 113 -0.49 7.58 3.30
C PHE A 113 0.44 8.57 4.03
N CYS A 114 0.24 9.89 3.90
CA CYS A 114 1.09 10.91 4.54
C CYS A 114 0.45 11.56 5.77
N LYS A 115 -0.57 10.95 6.36
CA LYS A 115 -1.25 11.51 7.54
C LYS A 115 -0.37 11.40 8.79
N ASN A 116 -0.25 12.51 9.51
CA ASN A 116 0.47 12.57 10.79
C ASN A 116 -0.29 11.90 11.95
N ARG A 117 -1.58 11.58 11.78
CA ARG A 117 -2.42 10.93 12.79
C ARG A 117 -3.34 9.92 12.12
N ASN A 118 -3.19 8.66 12.53
CA ASN A 118 -4.06 7.59 12.13
C ASN A 118 -5.08 7.37 13.24
N GLU A 119 -6.21 8.04 13.14
CA GLU A 119 -7.33 7.84 14.07
C GLU A 119 -8.08 6.54 13.75
N PHE A 120 -8.11 6.13 12.48
CA PHE A 120 -8.91 5.02 11.95
C PHE A 120 -8.17 4.34 10.78
N PRO A 121 -8.32 3.01 10.55
CA PRO A 121 -7.90 2.39 9.31
C PRO A 121 -8.58 3.05 8.11
N GLU A 122 -7.81 3.32 7.06
CA GLU A 122 -8.34 3.86 5.81
C GLU A 122 -8.13 2.88 4.68
N CYS A 123 -9.14 2.76 3.81
CA CYS A 123 -9.09 1.91 2.64
C CYS A 123 -9.47 2.74 1.41
N ILE A 124 -8.58 2.82 0.43
CA ILE A 124 -8.93 3.30 -0.91
C ILE A 124 -9.35 2.08 -1.73
N ILE A 125 -10.55 2.14 -2.27
CA ILE A 125 -11.13 1.12 -3.13
C ILE A 125 -11.10 1.68 -4.54
N VAL A 126 -10.24 1.09 -5.36
CA VAL A 126 -10.00 1.53 -6.74
C VAL A 126 -10.68 0.58 -7.70
N SER A 127 -11.64 1.07 -8.47
CA SER A 127 -12.37 0.29 -9.48
C SER A 127 -12.12 0.83 -10.88
N ARG A 128 -12.47 0.03 -11.90
CA ARG A 128 -12.61 0.55 -13.27
C ARG A 128 -13.77 1.54 -13.39
#